data_AF-A0A2K3N9N9-F1
#
_entry.id   AF-A0A2K3N9N9-F1
#
_cell.length_a   1.000
_cell.length_b   1.000
_cell.length_c   1.000
_cell.angle_alpha   90.00
_cell.angle_beta   90.00
_cell.angle_gamma   90.00
#
_symmetry.space_group_name_H-M   'P 1'
#
loop_
_entity.id
_entity.type
_entity.pdbx_description
1 polymer ?
#
loop_
_entity_poly.entity_id
_entity_poly.type
_entity_poly.pdbx_seq_one_letter_code
_entity_poly.pdbx_strand_id
1 'polypeptide(L)'
;MASPTAIFVSISTENDGGERIDEIIRNYLDPITKQVLGIWLDHCACAKRELGEEERASLGKRDCVIRNKTIEYDLGSSFPRMFGPEAAKEILEAIKEYFFMKT
;
A
#
# COMPACT_ATOMS: atom_id res chain seq x y z
N MET A 1 -3.75 -8.10 -0.18
CA MET A 1 -3.11 -9.26 0.49
C MET A 1 -2.23 -8.73 1.60
N ALA A 2 -2.23 -9.34 2.77
CA ALA A 2 -1.48 -8.87 3.93
C ALA A 2 -0.76 -10.02 4.64
N SER A 3 0.35 -9.73 5.32
CA SER A 3 1.07 -10.74 6.11
C SER A 3 0.24 -11.15 7.33
N PRO A 4 0.51 -12.33 7.93
CA PRO A 4 -0.09 -12.73 9.21
C PRO A 4 0.16 -11.75 10.36
N THR A 5 1.15 -10.86 10.21
CA THR A 5 1.56 -9.84 11.19
C THR A 5 1.06 -8.45 10.85
N ALA A 6 0.22 -8.30 9.82
CA ALA A 6 -0.33 -7.01 9.46
C ALA A 6 -1.23 -6.45 10.57
N ILE A 7 -1.05 -5.17 10.88
CA ILE A 7 -1.82 -4.47 11.91
C ILE A 7 -3.10 -3.94 11.26
N PHE A 8 -4.22 -4.61 11.53
CA PHE A 8 -5.55 -4.16 11.12
C PHE A 8 -6.33 -3.70 12.35
N VAL A 9 -6.50 -2.39 12.48
CA VAL A 9 -7.21 -1.79 13.61
C VAL A 9 -8.23 -0.77 13.12
N SER A 10 -9.38 -0.72 13.78
CA SER A 10 -10.36 0.36 13.64
C SER A 10 -10.36 1.17 14.92
N ILE A 11 -10.20 2.49 14.79
CA ILE A 11 -10.05 3.40 15.93
C ILE A 11 -11.26 4.33 15.92
N SER A 12 -12.14 4.19 16.91
CA SER A 12 -13.32 5.04 17.07
C SER A 12 -12.97 6.38 17.71
N THR A 13 -13.36 7.48 17.06
CA THR A 13 -13.09 8.86 17.52
C THR A 13 -14.35 9.73 17.57
N GLU A 14 -15.54 9.13 17.51
CA GLU A 14 -16.80 9.82 17.20
C GLU A 14 -17.32 10.79 18.30
N ASN A 15 -16.73 10.79 19.51
CA ASN A 15 -17.26 11.56 20.65
C ASN A 15 -16.28 12.60 21.24
N ASP A 16 -15.32 13.07 20.45
CA ASP A 16 -14.08 13.63 21.00
C ASP A 16 -13.75 15.08 20.60
N GLY A 17 -14.31 15.60 19.52
CA GLY A 17 -13.98 16.95 19.04
C GLY A 17 -12.68 17.05 18.23
N GLY A 18 -11.97 15.94 17.98
CA GLY A 18 -10.88 15.84 17.00
C GLY A 18 -9.47 15.91 17.61
N GLU A 19 -9.32 16.19 18.90
CA GLU A 19 -8.00 16.27 19.54
C GLU A 19 -7.38 14.88 19.80
N ARG A 20 -8.21 13.85 20.04
CA ARG A 20 -7.71 12.49 20.30
C ARG A 20 -7.26 11.74 19.07
N ILE A 21 -7.76 12.04 17.88
CA ILE A 21 -7.20 11.42 16.68
C ILE A 21 -5.76 11.90 16.48
N ASP A 22 -5.49 13.19 16.71
CA ASP A 22 -4.15 13.77 16.62
C ASP A 22 -3.22 13.20 17.70
N GLU A 23 -3.73 13.02 18.92
CA GLU A 23 -2.99 12.34 20.00
C GLU A 23 -2.66 10.90 19.62
N ILE A 24 -3.64 10.15 19.10
CA ILE A 24 -3.46 8.76 18.69
C ILE A 24 -2.41 8.64 17.57
N ILE A 25 -2.50 9.52 16.56
CA ILE A 25 -1.56 9.56 15.46
C ILE A 25 -0.15 9.84 16.00
N ARG A 26 0.00 10.88 16.82
CA ARG A 26 1.31 11.33 17.31
C ARG A 26 1.97 10.34 18.26
N ASN A 27 1.21 9.81 19.21
CA ASN A 27 1.78 9.04 20.32
C ASN A 27 1.83 7.53 20.03
N TYR A 28 1.02 7.03 19.08
CA TYR A 28 0.92 5.59 18.81
C TYR A 28 1.21 5.24 17.34
N LEU A 29 0.50 5.84 16.38
CA LEU A 29 0.68 5.45 14.98
C LEU A 29 2.04 5.89 14.43
N ASP A 30 2.51 7.10 14.73
CA ASP A 30 3.81 7.60 14.26
C ASP A 30 4.99 6.72 14.74
N PRO A 31 5.13 6.40 16.04
CA PRO A 31 6.18 5.49 16.50
C PRO A 31 6.09 4.08 15.90
N ILE A 32 4.88 3.52 15.77
CA ILE A 32 4.69 2.16 15.23
C ILE A 32 5.04 2.11 13.75
N THR A 33 4.55 3.08 12.96
CA THR A 33 4.81 3.13 11.52
C THR A 33 6.29 3.32 11.21
N LYS A 34 6.98 4.17 11.97
CA LYS A 34 8.44 4.33 11.89
C LYS A 34 9.19 3.05 12.20
N GLN A 35 8.78 2.30 13.22
CA GLN A 35 9.38 1.00 13.54
C GLN A 35 9.16 -0.03 12.43
N VAL A 36 7.94 -0.14 11.89
CA VAL A 36 7.64 -1.05 10.77
C VAL A 36 8.46 -0.67 9.53
N LEU A 37 8.58 0.62 9.22
CA LEU A 37 9.41 1.10 8.12
C LEU A 37 10.90 0.83 8.37
N GLY A 38 11.39 1.03 9.59
CA GLY A 38 12.77 0.70 9.98
C GLY A 38 13.09 -0.77 9.73
N ILE A 39 12.22 -1.68 10.20
CA ILE A 39 12.34 -3.13 9.94
C ILE A 39 12.40 -3.41 8.44
N TRP A 40 11.55 -2.76 7.64
CA TRP A 40 11.55 -2.95 6.19
C TRP A 40 12.85 -2.47 5.54
N LEU A 41 13.40 -1.33 5.96
CA LEU A 41 14.68 -0.83 5.46
C LEU A 41 15.83 -1.78 5.82
N ASP A 42 15.93 -2.16 7.09
CA ASP A 42 17.04 -2.94 7.64
C ASP A 42 17.05 -4.39 7.13
N HIS A 43 15.87 -5.00 6.97
CA HIS A 43 15.75 -6.44 6.71
C HIS A 43 15.17 -6.83 5.35
N CYS A 44 14.54 -5.90 4.63
CA CYS A 44 13.89 -6.19 3.35
C CYS A 44 14.53 -5.40 2.19
N ALA A 45 14.51 -4.08 2.23
CA ALA A 45 14.92 -3.23 1.10
C ALA A 45 16.43 -3.29 0.84
N CYS A 46 17.24 -3.29 1.91
CA CYS A 46 18.69 -3.32 1.82
C CYS A 46 19.29 -4.72 1.95
N ALA A 47 18.46 -5.75 2.14
CA ALA A 47 18.95 -7.12 2.25
C ALA A 47 19.42 -7.62 0.88
N LYS A 48 20.71 -7.94 0.76
CA LYS A 48 21.25 -8.60 -0.42
C LYS A 48 20.75 -10.04 -0.46
N ARG A 49 19.90 -10.36 -1.44
CA ARG A 49 19.44 -11.72 -1.74
C ARG A 49 19.57 -11.96 -3.23
N GLU A 50 20.27 -13.02 -3.59
CA GLU A 50 20.30 -13.49 -4.97
C GLU A 50 19.07 -14.37 -5.19
N LEU A 51 18.32 -14.09 -6.25
CA LEU A 51 17.15 -14.86 -6.65
C LEU A 51 17.49 -15.66 -7.90
N GLY A 52 17.15 -16.94 -7.90
CA GLY A 52 17.20 -17.76 -9.11
C GLY A 52 16.20 -17.27 -10.15
N GLU A 53 16.39 -17.66 -11.42
CA GLU A 53 15.52 -17.23 -12.53
C GLU A 53 14.05 -17.65 -12.33
N GLU A 54 13.83 -18.90 -11.91
CA GLU A 54 12.48 -19.42 -11.64
C GLU A 54 11.78 -18.69 -10.49
N GLU A 55 12.52 -18.44 -9.39
CA GLU A 55 12.01 -17.70 -8.25
C GLU A 55 11.66 -16.27 -8.63
N ARG A 56 12.54 -15.60 -9.38
CA ARG A 56 12.30 -14.24 -9.89
C ARG A 56 11.07 -14.18 -10.80
N ALA A 57 10.90 -15.14 -11.70
CA ALA A 57 9.72 -15.23 -12.56
C ALA A 57 8.43 -15.44 -11.76
N SER A 58 8.46 -16.33 -10.76
CA SER A 58 7.33 -16.61 -9.87
C SER A 58 6.92 -15.37 -9.05
N LEU A 59 7.90 -14.69 -8.45
CA LEU A 59 7.69 -13.43 -7.71
C LEU A 59 7.15 -12.34 -8.62
N GLY A 60 7.71 -12.17 -9.82
CA GLY A 60 7.22 -11.21 -10.81
C GLY A 60 5.76 -11.44 -11.20
N LYS A 61 5.37 -12.70 -11.43
CA LYS A 61 3.98 -13.07 -11.72
C LYS A 61 3.06 -12.76 -10.55
N ARG A 62 3.46 -13.11 -9.33
CA ARG A 62 2.69 -12.82 -8.11
C ARG A 62 2.50 -11.31 -7.93
N ASP A 63 3.58 -10.54 -8.05
CA ASP A 63 3.55 -9.10 -7.83
C ASP A 63 2.70 -8.40 -8.91
N CYS A 64 2.74 -8.88 -10.16
CA CYS A 64 1.84 -8.41 -11.23
C CYS A 64 0.36 -8.63 -10.88
N VAL A 65 -0.01 -9.83 -10.39
CA VAL A 65 -1.40 -10.12 -9.97
C VAL A 65 -1.83 -9.21 -8.82
N ILE A 66 -0.96 -8.97 -7.83
CA ILE A 66 -1.27 -8.08 -6.70
C ILE A 66 -1.52 -6.66 -7.19
N ARG A 67 -0.64 -6.10 -8.03
CA ARG A 67 -0.80 -4.74 -8.58
C ARG A 67 -2.07 -4.58 -9.39
N ASN A 68 -2.36 -5.53 -10.29
CA ASN A 68 -3.59 -5.53 -11.09
C ASN A 68 -4.84 -5.47 -10.20
N LYS A 69 -4.93 -6.37 -9.22
CA LYS A 69 -6.10 -6.44 -8.34
C LYS A 69 -6.29 -5.16 -7.52
N THR A 70 -5.21 -4.57 -6.99
CA THR A 70 -5.32 -3.31 -6.25
C THR A 70 -5.80 -2.17 -7.15
N ILE A 71 -5.30 -2.07 -8.38
CA ILE A 71 -5.74 -1.02 -9.32
C ILE A 71 -7.21 -1.22 -9.71
N GLU A 72 -7.64 -2.46 -9.99
CA GLU A 72 -9.00 -2.75 -10.42
C GLU A 72 -10.03 -2.56 -9.30
N TYR A 73 -9.81 -3.19 -8.15
CA TYR A 73 -10.80 -3.28 -7.09
C TYR A 73 -10.74 -2.08 -6.14
N ASP A 74 -9.54 -1.67 -5.72
CA ASP A 74 -9.41 -0.62 -4.72
C ASP A 74 -9.51 0.76 -5.38
N LEU A 75 -8.73 1.01 -6.44
CA LEU A 75 -8.65 2.33 -7.07
C LEU A 75 -9.73 2.54 -8.15
N GLY A 76 -9.96 1.54 -9.00
CA GLY A 76 -10.93 1.63 -10.10
C GLY A 76 -12.37 1.86 -9.65
N SER A 77 -12.73 1.35 -8.49
CA SER A 77 -14.06 1.57 -7.89
C SER A 77 -14.16 2.87 -7.10
N SER A 78 -13.09 3.30 -6.42
CA SER A 78 -13.12 4.44 -5.51
C SER A 78 -12.82 5.78 -6.20
N PHE A 79 -11.91 5.81 -7.18
CA PHE A 79 -11.42 7.06 -7.78
C PHE A 79 -12.49 7.81 -8.59
N PRO A 80 -13.32 7.16 -9.44
CA PRO A 80 -14.39 7.86 -10.13
C PRO A 80 -15.38 8.53 -9.18
N ARG A 81 -15.63 7.90 -8.01
CA ARG A 81 -16.50 8.47 -6.97
C ARG A 81 -15.87 9.69 -6.27
N MET A 82 -14.55 9.69 -6.09
CA MET A 82 -13.83 10.76 -5.39
C MET A 82 -13.49 11.95 -6.31
N PHE A 83 -13.16 11.69 -7.57
CA PHE A 83 -12.57 12.69 -8.47
C PHE A 83 -13.39 12.96 -9.74
N GLY A 84 -14.45 12.19 -9.98
CA GLY A 84 -15.18 12.21 -11.25
C GLY A 84 -14.53 11.31 -12.31
N PRO A 85 -15.28 10.88 -13.34
CA PRO A 85 -14.83 9.85 -14.27
C PRO A 85 -13.66 10.28 -15.15
N GLU A 86 -13.60 11.54 -15.58
CA GLU A 86 -12.53 12.05 -16.45
C GLU A 86 -11.19 12.11 -15.72
N ALA A 87 -11.14 12.78 -14.55
CA ALA A 87 -9.93 12.88 -13.75
C ALA A 87 -9.47 11.50 -13.22
N ALA A 88 -10.42 10.64 -12.81
CA ALA A 88 -10.09 9.29 -12.39
C ALA A 88 -9.47 8.46 -13.51
N LYS A 89 -9.93 8.61 -14.76
CA LYS A 89 -9.35 7.93 -15.92
C LYS A 89 -7.88 8.32 -16.10
N GLU A 90 -7.57 9.61 -16.12
CA GLU A 90 -6.19 10.11 -16.30
C GLU A 90 -5.26 9.62 -15.19
N ILE A 91 -5.70 9.70 -13.93
CA ILE A 91 -4.93 9.24 -12.77
C ILE A 91 -4.69 7.73 -12.83
N LEU A 92 -5.72 6.95 -13.15
CA LEU A 92 -5.61 5.49 -13.24
C LEU A 92 -4.70 5.09 -14.41
N GLU A 93 -4.77 5.76 -15.56
CA GLU A 93 -3.87 5.52 -16.69
C GLU A 93 -2.41 5.76 -16.30
N ALA A 94 -2.10 6.88 -15.63
CA ALA A 94 -0.75 7.18 -15.17
C ALA A 94 -0.22 6.15 -14.14
N ILE A 95 -1.07 5.71 -13.21
CA ILE A 95 -0.72 4.67 -12.23
C ILE A 95 -0.44 3.34 -12.94
N LYS A 96 -1.32 2.95 -13.87
CA LYS A 96 -1.17 1.72 -14.67
C LYS A 96 0.13 1.75 -15.47
N GLU A 97 0.41 2.86 -16.15
CA GLU A 97 1.64 3.03 -16.92
C GLU A 97 2.87 2.78 -16.04
N TYR A 98 2.97 3.44 -14.88
CA TYR A 98 4.10 3.25 -13.96
C TYR A 98 4.26 1.79 -13.48
N PHE A 99 3.15 1.14 -13.11
CA PHE A 99 3.18 -0.20 -12.52
C PHE A 99 3.23 -1.36 -13.53
N PHE A 100 2.95 -1.09 -14.81
CA PHE A 100 2.97 -2.09 -15.89
C PHE A 100 4.07 -1.89 -16.94
N MET A 101 4.72 -0.72 -17.04
CA MET A 101 5.87 -0.52 -17.94
C MET A 101 7.19 -1.16 -17.47
N LYS A 102 7.25 -1.72 -16.24
CA LYS A 102 8.45 -2.39 -15.71
C LYS A 102 8.15 -3.84 -15.32
N THR A 103 8.13 -4.72 -16.32
CA THR A 103 8.36 -6.16 -16.16
C THR A 103 9.33 -6.62 -17.22
#